data_AF-A0A0D2LBK6-F1
#
_entry.id   AF-A0A0D2LBK6-F1
#
_cell.length_a   1.000
_cell.length_b   1.000
_cell.length_c   1.000
_cell.angle_alpha   90.00
_cell.angle_beta   90.00
_cell.angle_gamma   90.00
#
_symmetry.space_group_name_H-M   'P 1'
#
loop_
_entity.id
_entity.type
_entity.pdbx_description
1 polymer ?
#
loop_
_entity_poly.entity_id
_entity_poly.type
_entity_poly.pdbx_seq_one_letter_code
_entity_poly.pdbx_strand_id
1 'polypeptide(L)'
;MERGARQSHVPLCLIAPLNTAAFRLSNFEDITTSFPATGKFTPDQRLVYEAVLDAHQSVLAALKPGVSWPDMHVLAYHKILSGLKQGGLLQGDVDDMIAAELGGVFMPHGLGHFLGIDTHDVGGYGPGLPERIQRPGFKSLRTARLMEPGMVITVEPGCYFIPLLIQPALQDPSRSKFINADALQRFMRFGGVRLEDNVVITADGCESLTDVPRSVEDVEAVMAGEGWPRGGK
;
A
#
# COMPACT_ATOMS: atom_id res chain seq x y z
N MET A 1 -29.55 -21.94 33.20
CA MET A 1 -28.19 -22.35 32.76
C MET A 1 -28.44 -23.12 31.47
N GLU A 2 -27.99 -22.73 30.28
CA GLU A 2 -26.79 -22.05 29.82
C GLU A 2 -27.16 -20.95 28.81
N ARG A 3 -26.47 -19.81 28.82
CA ARG A 3 -26.50 -18.86 27.70
C ARG A 3 -25.32 -19.21 26.81
N GLY A 4 -25.62 -19.66 25.59
CA GLY A 4 -24.62 -19.90 24.56
C GLY A 4 -23.75 -18.66 24.36
N ALA A 5 -22.44 -18.85 24.44
CA ALA A 5 -21.45 -17.83 24.13
C ALA A 5 -21.64 -17.42 22.65
N ARG A 6 -22.27 -16.26 22.43
CA ARG A 6 -22.10 -15.56 21.16
C ARG A 6 -20.63 -15.20 21.08
N GLN A 7 -19.88 -15.85 20.18
CA GLN A 7 -18.61 -15.33 19.70
C GLN A 7 -18.88 -13.91 19.20
N SER A 8 -18.54 -12.93 20.04
CA SER A 8 -18.45 -11.54 19.66
C SER A 8 -17.42 -11.47 18.54
N HIS A 9 -17.89 -11.43 17.30
CA HIS A 9 -17.12 -10.91 16.19
C HIS A 9 -16.83 -9.45 16.53
N VAL A 10 -15.72 -9.22 17.22
CA VAL A 10 -15.14 -7.89 17.36
C VAL A 10 -14.69 -7.52 15.94
N PRO A 11 -15.30 -6.56 15.25
CA PRO A 11 -14.75 -6.07 14.00
C PRO A 11 -13.62 -5.13 14.39
N LEU A 12 -12.47 -5.70 14.77
CA LEU A 12 -11.25 -4.95 14.96
C LEU A 12 -10.38 -5.17 13.73
N CYS A 13 -10.62 -4.31 12.74
CA CYS A 13 -9.61 -4.00 11.74
C CYS A 13 -9.64 -2.48 11.53
N LEU A 14 -9.41 -1.74 12.62
CA LEU A 14 -8.48 -0.62 12.48
C LEU A 14 -7.12 -1.31 12.38
N ILE A 15 -6.70 -1.60 11.15
CA ILE A 15 -5.31 -1.32 10.82
C ILE A 15 -5.24 0.19 11.10
N ALA A 16 -4.79 0.55 12.30
CA ALA A 16 -4.48 1.95 12.56
C ALA A 16 -3.24 2.18 11.71
N PRO A 17 -3.31 2.86 10.56
CA PRO A 17 -2.11 3.51 10.10
C PRO A 17 -1.74 4.44 11.25
N LEU A 18 -0.76 4.05 12.04
CA LEU A 18 -0.13 5.00 12.93
C LEU A 18 0.68 5.89 11.99
N ASN A 19 0.02 6.85 11.32
CA ASN A 19 0.69 7.95 10.62
C ASN A 19 1.35 8.77 11.72
N THR A 20 2.53 8.34 12.15
CA THR A 20 3.35 9.14 13.05
C THR A 20 4.13 10.09 12.19
N ALA A 21 3.62 11.31 12.07
CA ALA A 21 4.44 12.43 11.68
C ALA A 21 5.27 12.88 12.89
N ALA A 22 6.55 12.51 12.90
CA ALA A 22 7.50 13.05 13.86
C ALA A 22 8.21 14.26 13.25
N PHE A 23 8.26 15.37 13.99
CA PHE A 23 8.99 16.57 13.60
C PHE A 23 10.28 16.65 14.40
N ARG A 24 11.43 16.52 13.73
CA ARG A 24 12.74 16.70 14.36
C ARG A 24 13.57 17.69 13.55
N LEU A 25 13.91 18.81 14.19
CA LEU A 25 14.80 19.83 13.62
C LEU A 25 14.40 20.28 12.20
N SER A 26 13.12 20.58 11.99
CA SER A 26 12.54 21.16 10.76
C SER A 26 12.18 20.20 9.62
N ASN A 27 12.27 18.87 9.81
CA ASN A 27 11.83 17.88 8.82
C ASN A 27 10.70 17.00 9.36
N PHE A 28 9.77 16.59 8.49
CA PHE A 28 8.70 15.64 8.78
C PHE A 28 9.11 14.21 8.38
N GLU A 29 8.70 13.25 9.18
CA GLU A 29 8.63 11.84 8.82
C GLU A 29 7.17 11.50 8.47
N ASP A 30 6.91 10.59 7.53
CA ASP A 30 5.58 9.99 7.36
C ASP A 30 5.72 8.47 7.30
N ILE A 31 5.16 7.76 8.27
CA ILE A 31 5.37 6.32 8.41
C ILE A 31 4.01 5.70 8.68
N THR A 32 3.70 4.63 7.96
CA THR A 32 2.52 3.79 8.20
C THR A 32 2.97 2.35 8.50
N THR A 33 2.45 1.80 9.61
CA THR A 33 2.52 0.38 9.93
C THR A 33 1.13 -0.24 9.97
N SER A 34 0.99 -1.46 9.45
CA SER A 34 -0.22 -2.27 9.58
C SER A 34 0.10 -3.53 10.37
N PHE A 35 -0.75 -3.92 11.32
CA PHE A 35 -0.54 -5.13 12.12
C PHE A 35 -1.87 -5.65 12.70
N PRO A 36 -1.99 -6.96 13.00
CA PRO A 36 -3.17 -7.52 13.62
C PRO A 36 -3.25 -7.05 15.08
N ALA A 37 -4.36 -6.45 15.48
CA ALA A 37 -4.53 -6.00 16.86
C ALA A 37 -4.43 -7.12 17.91
N THR A 38 -4.60 -8.38 17.50
CA THR A 38 -4.41 -9.59 18.32
C THR A 38 -2.96 -10.04 18.44
N GLY A 39 -2.03 -9.44 17.69
CA GLY A 39 -0.63 -9.86 17.63
C GLY A 39 -0.32 -11.03 16.69
N LYS A 40 -1.33 -11.63 16.05
CA LYS A 40 -1.18 -12.76 15.12
C LYS A 40 -2.05 -12.59 13.89
N PHE A 41 -1.46 -12.79 12.71
CA PHE A 41 -2.17 -12.65 11.44
C PHE A 41 -3.10 -13.84 11.22
N THR A 42 -4.35 -13.57 10.86
CA THR A 42 -5.21 -14.60 10.26
C THR A 42 -4.78 -14.89 8.82
N PRO A 43 -5.20 -16.02 8.21
CA PRO A 43 -4.86 -16.31 6.82
C PRO A 43 -5.29 -15.21 5.83
N ASP A 44 -6.48 -14.64 6.01
CA ASP A 44 -6.96 -13.53 5.16
C ASP A 44 -6.16 -12.24 5.40
N GLN A 45 -5.73 -11.95 6.65
CA GLN A 45 -4.87 -10.80 6.95
C GLN A 45 -3.49 -10.96 6.32
N ARG A 46 -2.90 -12.15 6.46
CA ARG A 46 -1.58 -12.48 5.90
C ARG A 46 -1.58 -12.32 4.39
N LEU A 47 -2.60 -12.84 3.70
CA LEU A 47 -2.77 -12.73 2.24
C LEU A 47 -2.70 -11.27 1.76
N VAL A 48 -3.47 -10.37 2.36
CA VAL A 48 -3.51 -8.95 1.94
C VAL A 48 -2.23 -8.24 2.36
N TYR A 49 -1.71 -8.55 3.54
CA TYR A 49 -0.48 -7.95 4.05
C TYR A 49 0.72 -8.27 3.17
N GLU A 50 0.93 -9.55 2.84
CA GLU A 50 2.03 -10.00 1.99
C GLU A 50 1.92 -9.44 0.57
N ALA A 51 0.70 -9.26 0.03
CA ALA A 51 0.50 -8.61 -1.27
C ALA A 51 0.97 -7.14 -1.27
N VAL A 52 0.70 -6.40 -0.18
CA VAL A 52 1.18 -5.02 -0.02
C VAL A 52 2.69 -4.98 0.28
N LEU A 53 3.20 -5.93 1.07
CA LEU A 53 4.62 -6.05 1.36
C LEU A 53 5.44 -6.33 0.10
N ASP A 54 4.99 -7.25 -0.77
CA ASP A 54 5.64 -7.51 -2.06
C ASP A 54 5.62 -6.26 -2.96
N ALA A 55 4.50 -5.52 -3.00
CA ALA A 55 4.43 -4.26 -3.73
C ALA A 55 5.43 -3.22 -3.19
N HIS A 56 5.49 -3.07 -1.88
CA HIS A 56 6.43 -2.16 -1.19
C HIS A 56 7.88 -2.52 -1.52
N GLN A 57 8.29 -3.76 -1.25
CA GLN A 57 9.66 -4.23 -1.49
C GLN A 57 10.04 -4.19 -2.98
N SER A 58 9.10 -4.50 -3.87
CA SER A 58 9.34 -4.43 -5.32
C SER A 58 9.57 -2.99 -5.79
N VAL A 59 8.82 -2.02 -5.26
CA VAL A 59 9.04 -0.60 -5.57
C VAL A 59 10.41 -0.15 -5.03
N LEU A 60 10.73 -0.45 -3.77
CA LEU A 60 12.04 -0.11 -3.19
C LEU A 60 13.21 -0.68 -4.00
N ALA A 61 13.09 -1.93 -4.46
CA ALA A 61 14.13 -2.57 -5.27
C ALA A 61 14.27 -1.96 -6.67
N ALA A 62 13.21 -1.35 -7.21
CA ALA A 62 13.20 -0.73 -8.53
C ALA A 62 13.59 0.75 -8.51
N LEU A 63 13.49 1.41 -7.37
CA LEU A 63 13.76 2.84 -7.23
C LEU A 63 15.24 3.18 -7.41
N LYS A 64 15.49 4.09 -8.34
CA LYS A 64 16.79 4.65 -8.67
C LYS A 64 16.61 5.91 -9.53
N PRO A 65 17.67 6.70 -9.76
CA PRO A 65 17.62 7.84 -10.67
C PRO A 65 17.11 7.47 -12.08
N GLY A 66 16.28 8.35 -12.64
CA GLY A 66 15.71 8.22 -13.99
C GLY A 66 14.43 7.39 -14.08
N VAL A 67 14.02 6.69 -13.01
CA VAL A 67 12.76 5.93 -13.02
C VAL A 67 11.55 6.84 -12.94
N SER A 68 10.51 6.54 -13.71
CA SER A 68 9.22 7.22 -13.71
C SER A 68 8.39 6.85 -12.48
N TRP A 69 7.93 7.85 -11.72
CA TRP A 69 7.07 7.60 -10.55
C TRP A 69 5.72 6.95 -10.91
N PRO A 70 5.02 7.36 -12.01
CA PRO A 70 3.86 6.63 -12.49
C PRO A 70 4.13 5.16 -12.81
N ASP A 71 5.33 4.80 -13.27
CA ASP A 71 5.68 3.40 -13.56
C ASP A 71 5.83 2.60 -12.27
N MET A 72 6.33 3.22 -11.19
CA MET A 72 6.34 2.60 -9.86
C MET A 72 4.92 2.38 -9.32
N HIS A 73 4.00 3.30 -9.60
CA HIS A 73 2.58 3.13 -9.25
C HIS A 73 1.96 1.94 -10.00
N VAL A 74 2.30 1.74 -11.28
CA VAL A 74 1.91 0.55 -12.05
C VAL A 74 2.51 -0.72 -11.47
N LEU A 75 3.79 -0.71 -11.09
CA LEU A 75 4.46 -1.86 -10.45
C LEU A 75 3.75 -2.26 -9.14
N ALA A 76 3.39 -1.28 -8.30
CA ALA A 76 2.64 -1.53 -7.08
C ALA A 76 1.27 -2.15 -7.36
N TYR A 77 0.51 -1.62 -8.34
CA TYR A 77 -0.75 -2.24 -8.77
C TYR A 77 -0.54 -3.68 -9.21
N HIS A 78 0.47 -3.93 -10.05
CA HIS A 78 0.73 -5.27 -10.56
C HIS A 78 0.98 -6.26 -9.42
N LYS A 79 1.79 -5.90 -8.41
CA LYS A 79 2.06 -6.78 -7.26
C LYS A 79 0.83 -7.01 -6.39
N ILE A 80 0.07 -5.95 -6.06
CA ILE A 80 -1.17 -6.08 -5.27
C ILE A 80 -2.19 -6.98 -6.00
N LEU A 81 -2.46 -6.71 -7.27
CA LEU A 81 -3.43 -7.49 -8.06
C LEU A 81 -2.97 -8.94 -8.25
N SER A 82 -1.67 -9.17 -8.43
CA SER A 82 -1.10 -10.52 -8.47
C SER A 82 -1.31 -11.28 -7.16
N GLY A 83 -1.07 -10.65 -6.02
CA GLY A 83 -1.31 -11.25 -4.71
C GLY A 83 -2.79 -11.57 -4.47
N LEU A 84 -3.70 -10.65 -4.81
CA LEU A 84 -5.15 -10.89 -4.72
C LEU A 84 -5.61 -12.02 -5.67
N LYS A 85 -5.02 -12.12 -6.86
CA LYS A 85 -5.25 -13.22 -7.81
C LYS A 85 -4.78 -14.56 -7.25
N GLN A 86 -3.57 -14.62 -6.69
CA GLN A 86 -3.05 -15.83 -6.03
C GLN A 86 -3.94 -16.25 -4.84
N GLY A 87 -4.49 -15.26 -4.13
CA GLY A 87 -5.48 -15.44 -3.06
C GLY A 87 -6.89 -15.85 -3.50
N GLY A 88 -7.12 -16.01 -4.81
CA GLY A 88 -8.41 -16.41 -5.38
C GLY A 88 -9.50 -15.33 -5.36
N LEU A 89 -9.15 -14.08 -5.07
CA LEU A 89 -10.07 -12.93 -5.08
C LEU A 89 -10.24 -12.34 -6.48
N LEU A 90 -9.18 -12.41 -7.28
CA LEU A 90 -9.16 -11.96 -8.66
C LEU A 90 -8.83 -13.13 -9.60
N GLN A 91 -9.18 -12.98 -10.87
CA GLN A 91 -8.94 -13.97 -11.93
C GLN A 91 -8.65 -13.28 -13.27
N GLY A 92 -8.00 -13.98 -14.20
CA GLY A 92 -7.61 -13.43 -15.50
C GLY A 92 -6.18 -12.89 -15.53
N ASP A 93 -5.85 -12.10 -16.54
CA ASP A 93 -4.52 -11.50 -16.73
C ASP A 93 -4.37 -10.18 -15.93
N VAL A 94 -3.19 -9.93 -15.35
CA VAL A 94 -2.97 -8.78 -14.46
C VAL A 94 -2.81 -7.48 -15.25
N ASP A 95 -2.18 -7.53 -16.43
CA ASP A 95 -2.04 -6.34 -17.28
C ASP A 95 -3.40 -5.89 -17.80
N ASP A 96 -4.28 -6.86 -18.14
CA ASP A 96 -5.67 -6.58 -18.49
C ASP A 96 -6.46 -5.94 -17.32
N MET A 97 -6.21 -6.36 -16.07
CA MET A 97 -6.82 -5.74 -14.88
C MET A 97 -6.37 -4.29 -14.71
N ILE A 98 -5.08 -4.00 -14.94
CA ILE A 98 -4.53 -2.64 -14.87
C ILE A 98 -5.09 -1.77 -16.00
N ALA A 99 -5.22 -2.32 -17.21
CA ALA A 99 -5.85 -1.63 -18.34
C ALA A 99 -7.32 -1.27 -18.03
N ALA A 100 -8.02 -2.12 -17.29
CA ALA A 100 -9.41 -1.90 -16.84
C ALA A 100 -9.54 -1.02 -15.57
N GLU A 101 -8.48 -0.32 -15.14
CA GLU A 101 -8.46 0.52 -13.92
C GLU A 101 -8.73 -0.23 -12.61
N LEU A 102 -8.58 -1.56 -12.57
CA LEU A 102 -8.93 -2.33 -11.38
C LEU A 102 -7.99 -2.03 -10.21
N GLY A 103 -6.74 -1.65 -10.48
CA GLY A 103 -5.79 -1.21 -9.46
C GLY A 103 -6.34 -0.09 -8.58
N GLY A 104 -6.98 0.93 -9.20
CA GLY A 104 -7.57 2.07 -8.50
C GLY A 104 -8.80 1.72 -7.64
N VAL A 105 -9.37 0.52 -7.79
CA VAL A 105 -10.43 0.01 -6.91
C VAL A 105 -9.85 -0.43 -5.56
N PHE A 106 -8.67 -1.05 -5.57
CA PHE A 106 -8.02 -1.59 -4.37
C PHE A 106 -6.99 -0.65 -3.76
N MET A 107 -6.39 0.24 -4.55
CA MET A 107 -5.47 1.30 -4.08
C MET A 107 -5.88 2.64 -4.74
N PRO A 108 -6.85 3.38 -4.16
CA PRO A 108 -7.41 4.59 -4.79
C PRO A 108 -6.55 5.86 -4.64
N HIS A 109 -5.51 5.80 -3.81
CA HIS A 109 -4.56 6.90 -3.58
C HIS A 109 -3.32 6.74 -4.47
N GLY A 110 -2.50 7.80 -4.56
CA GLY A 110 -1.20 7.72 -5.22
C GLY A 110 -0.23 6.83 -4.45
N LEU A 111 0.79 6.29 -5.10
CA LEU A 111 1.80 5.42 -4.45
C LEU A 111 2.60 6.14 -3.35
N GLY A 112 2.64 7.47 -3.39
CA GLY A 112 3.41 8.29 -2.45
C GLY A 112 3.70 9.66 -3.01
N HIS A 113 4.52 10.40 -2.28
CA HIS A 113 4.72 11.83 -2.48
C HIS A 113 6.04 12.33 -1.92
N PHE A 114 6.51 13.47 -2.44
CA PHE A 114 7.68 14.12 -1.86
C PHE A 114 7.43 14.49 -0.39
N LEU A 115 8.50 14.42 0.39
CA LEU A 115 8.51 14.66 1.82
C LEU A 115 9.70 15.57 2.18
N GLY A 116 9.46 16.56 3.00
CA GLY A 116 10.49 17.51 3.43
C GLY A 116 10.03 18.37 4.60
N ILE A 117 10.01 19.68 4.39
CA ILE A 117 9.46 20.63 5.38
C ILE A 117 7.94 20.51 5.47
N ASP A 118 7.26 20.13 4.38
CA ASP A 118 5.86 19.74 4.42
C ASP A 118 5.74 18.22 4.27
N THR A 119 4.75 17.60 4.94
CA THR A 119 4.46 16.16 4.77
C THR A 119 4.19 15.84 3.30
N HIS A 120 3.32 16.62 2.65
CA HIS A 120 3.14 16.59 1.21
C HIS A 120 3.96 17.73 0.58
N ASP A 121 5.25 17.49 0.38
CA ASP A 121 6.19 18.54 -0.03
C ASP A 121 5.93 19.09 -1.44
N VAL A 122 6.46 20.28 -1.69
CA VAL A 122 6.30 21.04 -2.94
C VAL A 122 7.02 20.38 -4.12
N GLY A 123 6.82 20.91 -5.34
CA GLY A 123 7.62 20.52 -6.51
C GLY A 123 7.21 19.20 -7.18
N GLY A 124 6.09 18.60 -6.75
CA GLY A 124 5.51 17.43 -7.41
C GLY A 124 4.97 17.72 -8.82
N TYR A 125 4.43 18.93 -9.03
CA TYR A 125 3.94 19.46 -10.31
C TYR A 125 4.23 20.96 -10.40
N GLY A 126 4.41 21.49 -11.62
CA GLY A 126 4.70 22.91 -11.86
C GLY A 126 5.18 23.18 -13.28
N PRO A 127 5.49 24.45 -13.63
CA PRO A 127 5.99 24.81 -14.95
C PRO A 127 7.24 24.01 -15.33
N GLY A 128 7.25 23.40 -16.51
CA GLY A 128 8.38 22.58 -17.00
C GLY A 128 8.45 21.16 -16.43
N LEU A 129 7.51 20.77 -15.56
CA LEU A 129 7.37 19.40 -15.05
C LEU A 129 6.26 18.65 -15.78
N PRO A 130 6.22 17.30 -15.71
CA PRO A 130 5.15 16.50 -16.32
C PRO A 130 3.76 16.91 -15.80
N GLU A 131 2.75 16.83 -16.66
CA GLU A 131 1.37 17.10 -16.28
C GLU A 131 0.78 15.98 -15.41
N ARG A 132 -0.23 16.34 -14.60
CA ARG A 132 -0.98 15.36 -13.81
C ARG A 132 -1.82 14.47 -14.72
N ILE A 133 -1.58 13.16 -14.62
CA ILE A 133 -2.38 12.13 -15.30
C ILE A 133 -3.80 12.15 -14.74
N GLN A 134 -4.82 12.33 -15.59
CA GLN A 134 -6.23 12.46 -15.16
C GLN A 134 -6.98 11.12 -15.05
N ARG A 135 -6.32 10.01 -15.40
CA ARG A 135 -6.84 8.64 -15.34
C ARG A 135 -7.24 8.27 -13.90
N PRO A 136 -8.34 7.51 -13.68
CA PRO A 136 -8.68 6.96 -12.36
C PRO A 136 -7.51 6.24 -11.69
N GLY A 137 -7.37 6.33 -10.36
CA GLY A 137 -6.19 5.85 -9.63
C GLY A 137 -4.98 6.79 -9.75
N PHE A 138 -4.58 7.13 -10.97
CA PHE A 138 -3.38 7.96 -11.24
C PHE A 138 -3.56 9.43 -10.88
N LYS A 139 -4.78 9.99 -10.98
CA LYS A 139 -5.04 11.40 -10.65
C LYS A 139 -4.67 11.78 -9.22
N SER A 140 -4.62 10.80 -8.33
CA SER A 140 -4.25 10.95 -6.92
C SER A 140 -2.72 11.01 -6.70
N LEU A 141 -1.89 10.70 -7.71
CA LEU A 141 -0.43 10.82 -7.59
C LEU A 141 -0.01 12.26 -7.32
N ARG A 142 0.85 12.48 -6.32
CA ARG A 142 1.33 13.82 -5.96
C ARG A 142 2.52 14.30 -6.80
N THR A 143 3.09 13.42 -7.62
CA THR A 143 4.05 13.77 -8.67
C THR A 143 3.94 12.79 -9.85
N ALA A 144 4.35 13.24 -11.03
CA ALA A 144 4.55 12.38 -12.22
C ALA A 144 5.99 12.48 -12.76
N ARG A 145 6.93 12.95 -11.92
CA ARG A 145 8.32 13.18 -12.29
C ARG A 145 9.12 11.88 -12.43
N LEU A 146 10.26 12.00 -13.10
CA LEU A 146 11.35 11.03 -12.96
C LEU A 146 12.06 11.26 -11.62
N MET A 147 12.54 10.18 -11.01
CA MET A 147 13.30 10.23 -9.76
C MET A 147 14.71 10.77 -10.00
N GLU A 148 15.19 11.64 -9.12
CA GLU A 148 16.52 12.26 -9.18
C GLU A 148 17.23 12.07 -7.83
N PRO A 149 18.57 11.94 -7.80
CA PRO A 149 19.31 11.85 -6.55
C PRO A 149 18.98 13.02 -5.60
N GLY A 150 18.79 12.70 -4.32
CA GLY A 150 18.46 13.68 -3.27
C GLY A 150 16.96 13.95 -3.12
N MET A 151 16.10 13.47 -4.01
CA MET A 151 14.65 13.47 -3.74
C MET A 151 14.33 12.59 -2.55
N VAL A 152 13.48 13.07 -1.65
CA VAL A 152 12.91 12.30 -0.55
C VAL A 152 11.43 12.07 -0.86
N ILE A 153 10.99 10.82 -0.80
CA ILE A 153 9.65 10.41 -1.22
C ILE A 153 9.11 9.30 -0.32
N THR A 154 7.81 9.30 -0.06
CA THR A 154 7.13 8.18 0.60
C THR A 154 6.87 7.05 -0.39
N VAL A 155 7.02 5.81 0.06
CA VAL A 155 6.63 4.60 -0.67
C VAL A 155 5.55 3.91 0.13
N GLU A 156 4.29 4.18 -0.21
CA GLU A 156 3.12 3.86 0.63
C GLU A 156 2.06 2.99 -0.05
N PRO A 157 2.39 1.87 -0.73
CA PRO A 157 1.35 1.04 -1.34
C PRO A 157 0.35 0.55 -0.30
N GLY A 158 -0.92 0.43 -0.72
CA GLY A 158 -1.98 -0.04 0.15
C GLY A 158 -3.06 -0.80 -0.59
N CYS A 159 -3.74 -1.73 0.09
CA CYS A 159 -4.82 -2.52 -0.46
C CYS A 159 -6.03 -2.46 0.47
N TYR A 160 -7.15 -1.93 -0.02
CA TYR A 160 -8.36 -1.69 0.76
C TYR A 160 -9.58 -2.30 0.10
N PHE A 161 -10.52 -2.73 0.94
CA PHE A 161 -11.80 -3.29 0.52
C PHE A 161 -12.91 -2.27 0.80
N ILE A 162 -12.94 -1.20 -0.01
CA ILE A 162 -13.87 -0.08 0.15
C ILE A 162 -15.19 -0.38 -0.59
N PRO A 163 -16.33 -0.54 0.10
CA PRO A 163 -17.59 -0.93 -0.55
C PRO A 163 -18.03 0.04 -1.65
N LEU A 164 -17.81 1.35 -1.46
CA LEU A 164 -18.15 2.39 -2.43
C LEU A 164 -17.34 2.32 -3.74
N LEU A 165 -16.20 1.63 -3.75
CA LEU A 165 -15.40 1.40 -4.97
C LEU A 165 -15.63 0.01 -5.55
N ILE A 166 -15.76 -1.00 -4.68
CA ILE A 166 -15.97 -2.40 -5.08
C ILE A 166 -17.36 -2.60 -5.70
N GLN A 167 -18.42 -2.04 -5.12
CA GLN A 167 -19.78 -2.26 -5.62
C GLN A 167 -19.96 -1.78 -7.07
N PRO A 168 -19.51 -0.57 -7.47
CA PRO A 168 -19.51 -0.18 -8.87
C PRO A 168 -18.65 -1.08 -9.76
N ALA A 169 -17.49 -1.54 -9.28
CA ALA A 169 -16.62 -2.42 -10.05
C ALA A 169 -17.27 -3.80 -10.34
N LEU A 170 -18.08 -4.32 -9.40
CA LEU A 170 -18.87 -5.53 -9.59
C LEU A 170 -20.02 -5.36 -10.61
N GLN A 171 -20.50 -4.13 -10.80
CA GLN A 171 -21.56 -3.79 -11.75
C GLN A 171 -21.04 -3.49 -13.17
N ASP A 172 -19.74 -3.22 -13.32
CA ASP A 172 -19.11 -2.90 -14.59
C ASP A 172 -18.53 -4.17 -15.25
N PRO A 173 -19.07 -4.64 -16.40
CA PRO A 173 -18.58 -5.84 -17.09
C PRO A 173 -17.10 -5.80 -17.48
N SER A 174 -16.52 -4.60 -17.66
CA SER A 174 -15.09 -4.45 -17.96
C SER A 174 -14.19 -4.85 -16.79
N ARG A 175 -14.71 -4.78 -15.56
CA ARG A 175 -13.99 -5.06 -14.31
C ARG A 175 -14.49 -6.33 -13.61
N SER A 176 -15.81 -6.53 -13.54
CA SER A 176 -16.44 -7.64 -12.81
C SER A 176 -16.00 -9.01 -13.29
N LYS A 177 -15.66 -9.16 -14.58
CA LYS A 177 -15.09 -10.40 -15.14
C LYS A 177 -13.80 -10.87 -14.47
N PHE A 178 -13.06 -9.96 -13.83
CA PHE A 178 -11.83 -10.27 -13.11
C PHE A 178 -12.04 -10.51 -11.62
N ILE A 179 -13.25 -10.28 -11.08
CA ILE A 179 -13.52 -10.31 -9.64
C ILE A 179 -14.30 -11.57 -9.28
N ASN A 180 -13.75 -12.37 -8.36
CA ASN A 180 -14.51 -13.45 -7.73
C ASN A 180 -15.37 -12.88 -6.60
N ALA A 181 -16.63 -12.53 -6.91
CA ALA A 181 -17.54 -11.86 -5.99
C ALA A 181 -17.80 -12.65 -4.70
N ASP A 182 -17.96 -13.97 -4.81
CA ASP A 182 -18.22 -14.86 -3.67
C ASP A 182 -17.00 -14.88 -2.72
N ALA A 183 -15.80 -15.02 -3.28
CA ALA A 183 -14.58 -14.97 -2.50
C ALA A 183 -14.36 -13.59 -1.85
N LEU A 184 -14.68 -12.50 -2.57
CA LEU A 184 -14.50 -11.13 -2.10
C LEU A 184 -15.43 -10.77 -0.92
N GLN A 185 -16.58 -11.42 -0.80
CA GLN A 185 -17.57 -11.11 0.23
C GLN A 185 -16.98 -11.19 1.65
N ARG A 186 -16.04 -12.11 1.91
CA ARG A 186 -15.38 -12.25 3.21
C ARG A 186 -14.50 -11.05 3.59
N PHE A 187 -14.06 -10.26 2.61
CA PHE A 187 -13.22 -9.08 2.81
C PHE A 187 -13.98 -7.76 2.91
N MET A 188 -15.31 -7.75 2.74
CA MET A 188 -16.09 -6.50 2.74
C MET A 188 -16.09 -5.72 4.07
N ARG A 189 -15.60 -6.34 5.16
CA ARG A 189 -15.38 -5.72 6.47
C ARG A 189 -13.91 -5.75 6.90
N PHE A 190 -13.00 -6.07 5.99
CA PHE A 190 -11.58 -6.21 6.26
C PHE A 190 -10.90 -4.87 6.56
N GLY A 191 -11.37 -3.76 5.96
CA GLY A 191 -10.65 -2.49 6.00
C GLY A 191 -9.58 -2.47 4.91
N GLY A 192 -8.30 -2.41 5.28
CA GLY A 192 -7.20 -2.46 4.33
C GLY A 192 -5.83 -2.30 4.98
N VAL A 193 -4.79 -2.72 4.26
CA VAL A 193 -3.37 -2.62 4.67
C VAL A 193 -2.71 -1.47 3.94
N ARG A 194 -1.85 -0.72 4.62
CA ARG A 194 -0.86 0.19 4.02
C ARG A 194 0.48 0.05 4.73
N LEU A 195 1.56 0.06 3.97
CA LEU A 195 2.93 0.07 4.49
C LEU A 195 3.65 1.23 3.85
N GLU A 196 4.24 2.10 4.67
CA GLU A 196 4.86 3.34 4.20
C GLU A 196 6.24 3.56 4.80
N ASP A 197 7.21 3.67 3.90
CA ASP A 197 8.59 4.05 4.18
C ASP A 197 8.91 5.44 3.62
N ASN A 198 9.76 6.17 4.33
CA ASN A 198 10.41 7.37 3.84
C ASN A 198 11.71 6.96 3.16
N VAL A 199 11.91 7.35 1.90
CA VAL A 199 13.13 6.98 1.18
C VAL A 199 13.80 8.19 0.56
N VAL A 200 15.13 8.17 0.54
CA VAL A 200 15.95 9.11 -0.23
C VAL A 200 16.49 8.40 -1.46
N ILE A 201 16.35 9.04 -2.62
CA ILE A 201 16.95 8.54 -3.87
C ILE A 201 18.46 8.81 -3.83
N THR A 202 19.27 7.77 -4.00
CA THR A 202 20.74 7.84 -4.01
C THR A 202 21.26 7.94 -5.46
N ALA A 203 22.57 7.86 -5.65
CA ALA A 203 23.18 7.92 -6.98
C ALA A 203 22.83 6.72 -7.88
N ASP A 204 22.51 5.56 -7.29
CA ASP A 204 22.32 4.28 -7.97
C ASP A 204 21.11 3.48 -7.48
N GLY A 205 20.33 4.02 -6.55
CA GLY A 205 19.18 3.33 -5.95
C GLY A 205 18.37 4.25 -5.03
N CYS A 206 17.91 3.69 -3.91
CA CYS A 206 17.36 4.44 -2.79
C CYS A 206 17.81 3.87 -1.44
N GLU A 207 17.74 4.70 -0.41
CA GLU A 207 17.93 4.30 0.98
C GLU A 207 16.64 4.56 1.76
N SER A 208 16.13 3.55 2.47
CA SER A 208 15.03 3.74 3.40
C SER A 208 15.53 4.38 4.69
N LEU A 209 14.84 5.43 5.11
CA LEU A 209 15.04 6.16 6.36
C LEU A 209 14.12 5.60 7.47
N THR A 210 13.23 4.69 7.12
CA THR A 210 12.30 4.04 8.04
C THR A 210 12.90 2.73 8.55
N ASP A 211 12.93 2.57 9.87
CA ASP A 211 13.33 1.33 10.54
C ASP A 211 12.14 0.83 11.36
N VAL A 212 11.33 -0.07 10.79
CA VAL A 212 10.18 -0.72 11.46
C VAL A 212 10.03 -2.18 11.00
N PRO A 213 9.42 -3.07 11.81
CA PRO A 213 9.09 -4.44 11.40
C PRO A 213 8.20 -4.46 10.16
N ARG A 214 8.61 -5.24 9.15
CA ARG A 214 7.88 -5.39 7.87
C ARG A 214 7.49 -6.81 7.53
N SER A 215 8.28 -7.83 7.89
CA SER A 215 7.84 -9.21 7.66
C SER A 215 6.72 -9.58 8.63
N VAL A 216 5.88 -10.55 8.25
CA VAL A 216 4.84 -11.07 9.13
C VAL A 216 5.46 -11.59 10.42
N GLU A 217 6.58 -12.30 10.30
CA GLU A 217 7.33 -12.88 11.40
C GLU A 217 7.88 -11.82 12.34
N ASP A 218 8.47 -10.74 11.81
CA ASP A 218 8.99 -9.63 12.61
C ASP A 218 7.87 -8.89 13.36
N VAL A 219 6.75 -8.62 12.68
CA VAL A 219 5.59 -7.97 13.30
C VAL A 219 5.05 -8.82 14.44
N GLU A 220 4.84 -10.12 14.21
CA GLU A 220 4.34 -11.02 15.25
C GLU A 220 5.32 -11.18 16.43
N ALA A 221 6.63 -11.22 16.17
CA ALA A 221 7.67 -11.30 17.19
C ALA A 221 7.66 -10.04 18.08
N VAL A 222 7.67 -8.84 17.47
CA VAL A 222 7.63 -7.57 18.23
C VAL A 222 6.33 -7.45 19.02
N MET A 223 5.20 -7.84 18.43
CA MET A 223 3.91 -7.84 19.15
C MET A 223 3.84 -8.87 20.29
N ALA A 224 4.64 -9.93 20.23
CA ALA A 224 4.80 -10.89 21.33
C ALA A 224 5.77 -10.41 22.44
N GLY A 225 6.36 -9.22 22.29
CA GLY A 225 7.30 -8.65 23.25
C GLY A 225 8.75 -9.05 23.02
N GLU A 226 9.09 -9.61 21.86
CA GLU A 226 10.47 -9.84 21.46
C GLU A 226 11.16 -8.51 21.10
N GLY A 227 12.50 -8.54 21.02
CA GLY A 227 13.29 -7.35 20.70
C GLY A 227 13.05 -6.85 19.27
N TRP A 228 13.26 -5.56 19.05
CA TRP A 228 13.21 -4.98 17.71
C TRP A 228 14.22 -5.68 16.77
N PRO A 229 13.79 -6.17 15.60
CA PRO A 229 14.69 -6.86 14.67
C PRO A 229 15.76 -5.88 14.20
N ARG A 230 17.04 -6.23 14.37
CA ARG A 230 18.15 -5.39 13.92
C ARG A 230 18.45 -5.70 12.46
N GLY A 231 18.29 -4.72 11.58
CA GLY A 231 18.69 -4.83 10.17
C GLY A 231 17.70 -5.57 9.28
N GLY A 232 16.44 -5.71 9.70
CA GLY A 232 15.37 -6.21 8.83
C GLY A 232 15.04 -5.18 7.77
N LYS A 233 15.45 -5.45 6.52
CA LYS A 233 14.90 -4.82 5.32
C LYS A 233 14.01 -5.84 4.62
#